data_AF-A0A800N6T8-F1
#
_entry.id   AF-A0A800N6T8-F1
#
_cell.length_a   1.000
_cell.length_b   1.000
_cell.length_c   1.000
_cell.angle_alpha   90.00
_cell.angle_beta   90.00
_cell.angle_gamma   90.00
#
_symmetry.space_group_name_H-M   'P 1'
#
loop_
_entity.id
_entity.type
_entity.pdbx_description
1 polymer ?
#
loop_
_entity_poly.entity_id
_entity_poly.type
_entity_poly.pdbx_seq_one_letter_code
_entity_poly.pdbx_strand_id
1 'polypeptide(L)' 'MELNEYKKKEKFLEDNQSLFTERQFDWFIRQRANNGLDDSGALMKISNRWYVHTDKFTEWFSSHSA' A
#
# COMPACT_ATOMS: atom_id res chain seq x y z
N MET A 1 -9.00 -14.16 -7.23
CA MET A 1 -8.58 -13.18 -6.22
C MET A 1 -8.49 -13.95 -4.93
N GLU A 2 -7.28 -14.29 -4.54
CA GLU A 2 -7.05 -15.05 -3.32
C GLU A 2 -6.88 -14.07 -2.16
N LEU A 3 -7.52 -14.31 -1.03
CA LEU A 3 -7.48 -13.38 0.12
C LEU A 3 -6.07 -13.25 0.74
N ASN A 4 -5.14 -14.13 0.36
CA ASN A 4 -3.74 -14.13 0.82
C ASN A 4 -2.86 -13.07 0.13
N GLU A 5 -3.29 -12.52 -1.01
CA GLU A 5 -2.55 -11.49 -1.76
C GLU A 5 -2.61 -10.11 -1.07
N TYR A 6 -3.62 -9.92 -0.21
CA TYR A 6 -3.89 -8.69 0.50
C TYR A 6 -3.55 -8.78 1.98
N LYS A 7 -2.84 -7.76 2.48
CA LYS A 7 -2.63 -7.55 3.92
C LYS A 7 -3.45 -6.35 4.38
N LYS A 8 -3.97 -6.39 5.60
CA LYS A 8 -4.45 -5.15 6.26
C LYS A 8 -3.30 -4.16 6.38
N LYS A 9 -3.57 -2.85 6.28
CA LYS A 9 -2.56 -1.78 6.44
C LYS A 9 -1.67 -2.03 7.66
N GLU A 10 -2.25 -2.37 8.81
CA GLU A 10 -1.52 -2.56 10.07
C GLU A 10 -0.51 -3.71 9.96
N LYS A 11 -0.92 -4.83 9.34
CA LYS A 11 -0.04 -5.97 9.14
C LYS A 11 1.04 -5.69 8.10
N PHE A 12 0.69 -5.03 7.01
CA PHE A 12 1.65 -4.62 5.98
C PHE A 12 2.73 -3.70 6.57
N LEU A 13 2.33 -2.74 7.39
CA LEU A 13 3.26 -1.85 8.09
C LEU A 13 4.15 -2.61 9.08
N GLU A 14 3.58 -3.51 9.88
CA GLU A 14 4.33 -4.37 10.80
C GLU A 14 5.43 -5.16 10.08
N ASP A 15 5.10 -5.75 8.93
CA ASP A 15 6.05 -6.55 8.15
C ASP A 15 7.15 -5.70 7.49
N ASN A 16 6.95 -4.38 7.35
CA ASN A 16 7.82 -3.47 6.60
C ASN A 16 8.27 -2.25 7.42
N GLN A 17 8.32 -2.35 8.75
CA GLN A 17 8.68 -1.23 9.63
C GLN A 17 10.11 -0.70 9.38
N SER A 18 10.99 -1.51 8.82
CA SER A 18 12.34 -1.10 8.43
C SER A 18 12.36 -0.21 7.17
N LEU A 19 11.30 -0.24 6.37
CA LEU A 19 11.20 0.51 5.11
C LEU A 19 10.37 1.78 5.27
N PHE A 20 9.27 1.72 6.04
CA PHE A 20 8.32 2.83 6.16
C PHE A 20 7.89 3.05 7.60
N THR A 21 7.79 4.32 7.99
CA THR A 21 7.01 4.73 9.16
C THR A 21 5.53 4.77 8.82
N GLU A 22 4.65 4.63 9.83
CA GLU A 22 3.21 4.78 9.62
C GLU A 22 2.84 6.12 8.97
N ARG A 23 3.49 7.22 9.39
CA ARG A 23 3.24 8.56 8.83
C ARG A 23 3.56 8.65 7.34
N GLN A 24 4.66 8.01 6.89
CA GLN A 24 5.01 7.94 5.47
C GLN A 24 3.96 7.14 4.70
N PHE A 25 3.53 5.99 5.23
CA PHE A 25 2.52 5.17 4.59
C PHE A 25 1.15 5.87 4.52
N ASP A 26 0.76 6.57 5.57
CA ASP A 26 -0.44 7.41 5.57
C ASP A 26 -0.34 8.57 4.58
N TRP A 27 0.85 9.10 4.34
CA TRP A 27 1.06 10.07 3.29
C TRP A 27 0.88 9.43 1.90
N PHE A 28 1.41 8.23 1.64
CA PHE A 28 1.20 7.50 0.38
C PHE A 28 -0.29 7.31 0.09
N ILE A 29 -1.06 6.83 1.09
CA ILE A 29 -2.51 6.63 0.96
C ILE A 29 -3.25 7.96 0.75
N ARG A 30 -2.86 9.03 1.46
CA ARG A 30 -3.51 10.35 1.28
C ARG A 30 -3.25 10.95 -0.10
N GLN A 31 -2.07 10.73 -0.64
CA GLN A 31 -1.65 11.23 -1.97
C GLN A 31 -1.93 10.24 -3.11
N ARG A 32 -2.68 9.16 -2.86
CA ARG A 32 -2.84 8.04 -3.80
C ARG A 32 -3.37 8.41 -5.20
N ALA A 33 -4.19 9.47 -5.29
CA ALA A 33 -4.67 10.00 -6.56
C ALA A 33 -3.60 10.79 -7.34
N ASN A 34 -2.60 11.33 -6.64
CA ASN A 34 -1.54 12.16 -7.22
C ASN A 34 -0.25 11.39 -7.49
N ASN A 35 -0.01 10.30 -6.75
CA ASN A 35 1.20 9.48 -6.87
C ASN A 35 0.98 8.17 -7.66
N GLY A 36 -0.17 8.03 -8.35
CA GLY A 36 -0.51 6.85 -9.15
C GLY A 36 -0.82 5.57 -8.35
N LEU A 37 -0.92 5.65 -7.03
CA LEU A 37 -1.21 4.48 -6.18
C LEU A 37 -2.67 4.01 -6.32
N ASP A 38 -3.63 4.90 -6.59
CA ASP A 38 -5.01 4.49 -6.90
C ASP A 38 -5.06 3.65 -8.19
N ASP A 39 -4.34 4.06 -9.23
CA ASP A 39 -4.34 3.39 -10.54
C ASP A 39 -3.55 2.07 -10.54
N SER A 40 -2.61 1.91 -9.61
CA SER A 40 -1.80 0.69 -9.48
C SER A 40 -2.61 -0.56 -9.08
N GLY A 41 -3.81 -0.37 -8.51
CA GLY A 41 -4.58 -1.47 -7.91
C GLY A 41 -3.94 -2.07 -6.65
N ALA A 42 -2.92 -1.41 -6.08
CA ALA A 42 -2.23 -1.84 -4.87
C ALA A 42 -3.02 -1.60 -3.58
N LEU A 43 -4.03 -0.71 -3.61
CA LEU A 43 -4.86 -0.39 -2.46
C LEU A 43 -6.31 -0.80 -2.67
N MET A 44 -6.93 -1.28 -1.59
CA MET A 44 -8.36 -1.54 -1.53
C MET A 44 -8.94 -1.02 -0.21
N LYS A 45 -10.09 -0.34 -0.27
CA LYS A 45 -10.81 0.14 0.92
C LYS A 45 -12.13 -0.61 1.10
N ILE A 46 -12.29 -1.29 2.24
CA ILE A 46 -13.53 -1.99 2.60
C ILE A 46 -13.91 -1.61 4.03
N SER A 47 -15.14 -1.15 4.25
CA SER A 47 -15.67 -0.79 5.58
C SER A 47 -14.72 0.12 6.38
N ASN A 48 -14.21 1.16 5.73
CA ASN A 48 -13.23 2.11 6.26
C ASN A 48 -11.87 1.53 6.68
N ARG A 49 -11.53 0.31 6.25
CA ARG A 49 -10.20 -0.30 6.43
C ARG A 49 -9.46 -0.39 5.11
N TRP A 50 -8.15 -0.17 5.18
CA TRP A 50 -7.25 -0.27 4.04
C TRP A 50 -6.60 -1.65 3.99
N TYR A 51 -6.57 -2.20 2.78
CA TYR A 51 -5.87 -3.42 2.41
C TYR A 51 -4.86 -3.10 1.33
N VAL A 52 -3.71 -3.77 1.40
CA VAL A 52 -2.56 -3.56 0.54
C VAL A 52 -2.31 -4.87 -0.20
N HIS A 53 -2.37 -4.84 -1.53
CA HIS A 53 -1.90 -5.94 -2.35
C HIS A 53 -0.38 -5.87 -2.40
N THR A 54 0.29 -6.88 -1.84
CA THR A 54 1.75 -6.80 -1.58
C THR A 54 2.55 -6.60 -2.87
N ASP A 55 2.31 -7.44 -3.90
CA ASP A 55 3.10 -7.38 -5.14
C ASP A 55 2.88 -6.11 -5.95
N LYS A 56 1.63 -5.69 -6.13
CA LYS A 56 1.30 -4.44 -6.81
C LYS A 56 1.82 -3.21 -6.07
N PHE A 57 1.82 -3.23 -4.74
CA PHE A 57 2.43 -2.17 -3.96
C PHE A 57 3.94 -2.13 -4.19
N THR A 58 4.61 -3.28 -4.21
CA THR A 58 6.05 -3.37 -4.51
C THR A 58 6.34 -2.84 -5.91
N GLU A 59 5.56 -3.21 -6.93
CA GLU A 59 5.71 -2.70 -8.30
C GLU A 59 5.56 -1.18 -8.36
N TRP A 60 4.50 -0.64 -7.75
CA TRP A 60 4.30 0.81 -7.63
C TRP A 60 5.44 1.50 -6.87
N PHE A 61 5.93 0.89 -5.79
CA PHE A 61 7.01 1.48 -4.99
C PHE A 61 8.33 1.50 -5.77
N SER A 62 8.64 0.41 -6.49
CA SER A 62 9.81 0.30 -7.35
C SER A 62 9.77 1.25 -8.54
N SER A 63 8.59 1.64 -9.06
CA SER A 63 8.51 2.60 -10.17
C SER A 63 8.88 4.04 -9.79
N HIS A 64 8.87 4.35 -8.49
CA HIS A 64 9.33 5.62 -7.93
C HIS A 64 10.80 5.59 -7.49
N SER A 65 11.42 4.41 -7.54
CA SER A 65 12.83 4.20 -7.21
C SER A 65 13.66 4.50 -8.47
N ALA A 66 14.33 5.66 -8.50
CA ALA A 66 15.39 5.95 -9.47
C ALA A 66 16.76 5.56 -8.90
#